data_AF-A0A4U9HRL1-F1
#
_entry.id   AF-A0A4U9HRL1-F1
#
_cell.length_a   1.000
_cell.length_b   1.000
_cell.length_c   1.000
_cell.angle_alpha   90.00
_cell.angle_beta   90.00
_cell.angle_gamma   90.00
#
_symmetry.space_group_name_H-M   'P 1'
#
loop_
_entity.id
_entity.type
_entity.pdbx_description
1 polymer ?
#
loop_
_entity_poly.entity_id
_entity_poly.type
_entity_poly.pdbx_seq_one_letter_code
_entity_poly.pdbx_strand_id
1 'polypeptide(L)'
;MKPKELEQRGGAYYSDAACEVINAIYNDKQAEHYVNVPHHGHIDNIPADWAVEMTCVLGREGAKPHPRLTHFDDKVMGLIHTIKGFEVAASQAAISGELNDVLLALNLSPLVQSDRDAEKLARDLILAHEKWLPNFAATVDKLKSEQH
;
A
#
# COMPACT_ATOMS: atom_id res chain seq x y z
N MET A 1 -31.12 10.26 0.26
CA MET A 1 -30.28 11.43 0.55
C MET A 1 -29.21 10.97 1.55
N LYS A 2 -27.90 11.10 1.26
CA LYS A 2 -26.83 10.74 2.21
C LYS A 2 -26.97 11.65 3.46
N PRO A 3 -26.89 11.13 4.71
CA PRO A 3 -26.92 11.97 5.92
C PRO A 3 -25.76 12.97 5.94
N LYS A 4 -25.98 14.20 6.42
CA LYS A 4 -24.95 15.26 6.45
C LYS A 4 -23.73 14.89 7.31
N GLU A 5 -23.95 14.08 8.34
CA GLU A 5 -22.91 13.56 9.24
C GLU A 5 -21.97 12.57 8.54
N LEU A 6 -22.43 11.92 7.46
CA LEU A 6 -21.62 11.03 6.63
C LEU A 6 -20.73 11.80 5.65
N GLU A 7 -21.14 13.00 5.22
CA GLU A 7 -20.35 13.87 4.33
C GLU A 7 -19.18 14.55 5.07
N GLN A 8 -19.25 14.67 6.39
CA GLN A 8 -18.19 15.25 7.23
C GLN A 8 -17.05 14.26 7.55
N ARG A 9 -17.21 12.97 7.20
CA ARG A 9 -16.16 11.97 7.35
C ARG A 9 -15.24 12.00 6.13
N GLY A 10 -13.92 11.95 6.35
CA GLY A 10 -12.97 11.73 5.26
C GLY A 10 -13.32 10.45 4.48
N GLY A 11 -13.20 10.48 3.15
CA GLY A 11 -13.52 9.34 2.27
C GLY A 11 -14.88 9.37 1.58
N ALA A 12 -15.63 10.48 1.64
CA ALA A 12 -16.97 10.62 1.05
C ALA A 12 -17.10 10.23 -0.43
N TYR A 13 -15.99 10.31 -1.20
CA TYR A 13 -15.94 10.01 -2.64
C TYR A 13 -15.46 8.59 -2.99
N TYR A 14 -15.05 7.78 -2.01
CA TYR A 14 -14.53 6.43 -2.30
C TYR A 14 -15.62 5.52 -2.88
N SER A 15 -16.86 5.60 -2.35
CA SER A 15 -17.99 4.85 -2.91
C SER A 15 -18.29 5.22 -4.36
N ASP A 16 -18.14 6.49 -4.71
CA ASP A 16 -18.42 6.97 -6.06
C ASP A 16 -17.32 6.50 -7.03
N ALA A 17 -16.05 6.56 -6.60
CA ALA A 17 -14.93 5.99 -7.36
C ALA A 17 -15.07 4.48 -7.58
N ALA A 18 -15.44 3.73 -6.53
CA ALA A 18 -15.65 2.28 -6.63
C ALA A 18 -16.81 1.93 -7.57
N CYS A 19 -17.95 2.63 -7.42
CA CYS A 19 -19.11 2.45 -8.30
C CYS A 19 -18.75 2.76 -9.76
N GLU A 20 -17.99 3.82 -10.04
CA GLU A 20 -17.60 4.15 -11.40
C GLU A 20 -16.59 3.18 -12.01
N VAL A 21 -15.63 2.66 -11.22
CA VAL A 21 -14.73 1.58 -11.68
C VAL A 21 -15.52 0.33 -12.06
N ILE A 22 -16.45 -0.11 -11.21
CA ILE A 22 -17.30 -1.28 -11.47
C ILE A 22 -18.16 -1.03 -12.73
N ASN A 23 -18.76 0.16 -12.82
CA ASN A 23 -19.58 0.58 -13.95
C ASN A 23 -18.79 0.63 -15.26
N ALA A 24 -17.55 1.15 -15.23
CA ALA A 24 -16.66 1.22 -16.38
C ALA A 24 -16.26 -0.16 -16.89
N ILE A 25 -15.92 -1.07 -15.98
CA ILE A 25 -15.57 -2.46 -16.34
C ILE A 25 -16.80 -3.19 -16.88
N TYR A 26 -17.93 -3.16 -16.16
CA TYR A 26 -19.13 -3.91 -16.52
C TYR A 26 -19.76 -3.43 -17.84
N ASN A 27 -19.87 -2.11 -18.03
CA ASN A 27 -20.48 -1.52 -19.23
C ASN A 27 -19.46 -1.17 -20.33
N ASP A 28 -18.21 -1.62 -20.19
CA ASP A 28 -17.15 -1.40 -21.18
C ASP A 28 -17.01 0.07 -21.60
N LYS A 29 -17.05 0.99 -20.62
CA LYS A 29 -17.13 2.43 -20.89
C LYS A 29 -15.89 3.00 -21.57
N GLN A 30 -14.75 2.29 -21.51
CA GLN A 30 -13.45 2.79 -21.96
C GLN A 30 -13.11 4.13 -21.28
N ALA A 31 -13.38 4.22 -19.98
CA ALA A 31 -13.25 5.45 -19.20
C ALA A 31 -11.87 5.54 -18.52
N GLU A 32 -11.34 6.75 -18.39
CA GLU A 32 -10.09 6.98 -17.64
C GLU A 32 -10.35 6.99 -16.13
N HIS A 33 -9.60 6.17 -15.39
CA HIS A 33 -9.59 6.17 -13.93
C HIS A 33 -8.17 6.04 -13.39
N TYR A 34 -7.92 6.61 -12.21
CA TYR A 34 -6.70 6.38 -11.44
C TYR A 34 -6.89 5.16 -10.56
N VAL A 35 -6.09 4.12 -10.77
CA VAL A 35 -6.22 2.83 -10.06
C VAL A 35 -4.84 2.24 -9.77
N ASN A 36 -4.78 1.42 -8.72
CA ASN A 36 -3.59 0.64 -8.39
C ASN A 36 -3.52 -0.61 -9.26
N VAL A 37 -2.46 -0.76 -10.05
CA VAL A 37 -2.24 -1.89 -10.96
C VAL A 37 -0.78 -2.34 -10.94
N PRO A 38 -0.49 -3.64 -11.18
CA PRO A 38 0.83 -4.05 -11.61
C PRO A 38 1.07 -3.50 -13.03
N HIS A 39 2.10 -2.68 -13.21
CA HIS A 39 2.31 -2.02 -14.51
C HIS A 39 3.04 -2.89 -15.54
N HIS A 40 3.66 -4.00 -15.12
CA HIS A 40 4.33 -4.98 -16.00
C HIS A 40 5.30 -4.34 -17.02
N GLY A 41 6.06 -3.33 -16.59
CA GLY A 41 7.03 -2.63 -17.43
C GLY A 41 6.45 -1.52 -18.33
N HIS A 42 5.17 -1.14 -18.14
CA HIS A 42 4.59 0.01 -18.85
C HIS A 42 5.29 1.34 -18.52
N ILE A 43 5.77 1.48 -17.28
CA ILE A 43 6.68 2.54 -16.86
C ILE A 43 8.13 2.01 -16.97
N ASP A 44 8.98 2.71 -17.72
CA ASP A 44 10.32 2.27 -18.11
C ASP A 44 11.41 2.53 -17.06
N ASN A 45 11.22 3.51 -16.17
CA ASN A 45 12.22 3.94 -15.18
C ASN A 45 11.99 3.36 -13.77
N ILE A 46 11.14 2.34 -13.62
CA ILE A 46 10.94 1.57 -12.39
C ILE A 46 10.87 0.05 -12.65
N PRO A 47 11.13 -0.80 -11.65
CA PRO A 47 11.03 -2.26 -11.79
C PRO A 47 9.64 -2.73 -12.23
N ALA A 48 9.58 -3.65 -13.20
CA ALA A 48 8.34 -4.09 -13.85
C ALA A 48 7.35 -4.85 -12.94
N ASP A 49 7.80 -5.35 -11.80
CA ASP A 49 7.04 -6.10 -10.81
C ASP A 49 6.36 -5.20 -9.77
N TRP A 50 6.53 -3.88 -9.86
CA TRP A 50 5.91 -2.95 -8.92
C TRP A 50 4.43 -2.72 -9.24
N ALA A 51 3.64 -2.58 -8.18
CA ALA A 51 2.30 -2.00 -8.27
C ALA A 51 2.37 -0.47 -8.15
N VAL A 52 1.63 0.25 -9.00
CA VAL A 52 1.58 1.71 -9.05
C VAL A 52 0.15 2.19 -9.15
N GLU A 53 -0.12 3.38 -8.61
CA GLU A 53 -1.36 4.10 -8.88
C GLU A 53 -1.15 5.01 -10.10
N MET A 54 -1.88 4.74 -11.19
CA MET A 54 -1.75 5.51 -12.42
C MET A 54 -3.05 5.58 -13.21
N THR A 55 -3.11 6.51 -14.16
CA THR A 55 -4.25 6.59 -15.09
C THR A 55 -4.29 5.33 -15.96
N CYS A 56 -5.44 4.68 -15.96
CA CYS A 56 -5.75 3.53 -16.80
C CYS A 56 -7.05 3.78 -17.57
N VAL A 57 -7.18 3.17 -18.74
CA VAL A 57 -8.45 3.02 -19.46
C VAL A 57 -9.13 1.76 -18.95
N LEU A 58 -10.33 1.90 -18.38
CA LEU A 58 -11.11 0.79 -17.84
C LEU A 58 -12.24 0.41 -18.80
N GLY A 59 -12.30 -0.87 -19.11
CA GLY A 59 -13.39 -1.49 -19.88
C GLY A 59 -13.54 -2.96 -19.52
N ARG A 60 -14.17 -3.75 -20.40
CA ARG A 60 -14.48 -5.17 -20.12
C ARG A 60 -13.26 -6.03 -19.80
N GLU A 61 -12.09 -5.65 -20.31
CA GLU A 61 -10.82 -6.36 -20.11
C GLU A 61 -10.07 -5.90 -18.85
N GLY A 62 -10.71 -5.09 -18.00
CA GLY A 62 -10.13 -4.52 -16.80
C GLY A 62 -9.39 -3.20 -17.07
N ALA A 63 -8.42 -2.90 -16.21
CA ALA A 63 -7.62 -1.69 -16.27
C ALA A 63 -6.41 -1.87 -17.19
N LYS A 64 -6.31 -1.02 -18.22
CA LYS A 64 -5.13 -0.94 -19.09
C LYS A 64 -4.40 0.37 -18.84
N PRO A 65 -3.10 0.35 -18.47
CA PRO A 65 -2.31 1.57 -18.32
C PRO A 65 -2.45 2.53 -19.51
N HIS A 66 -2.66 3.81 -19.22
CA HIS A 66 -2.89 4.81 -20.26
C HIS A 66 -1.59 5.05 -21.07
N PRO A 67 -1.61 5.06 -22.43
CA PRO A 67 -0.38 5.13 -23.26
C PRO A 67 0.41 6.44 -23.15
N ARG A 68 -0.23 7.53 -22.69
CA ARG A 68 0.43 8.84 -22.44
C ARG A 68 1.47 8.81 -21.31
N LEU A 69 1.42 7.85 -20.39
CA LEU A 69 2.30 7.81 -19.24
C LEU A 69 3.15 6.54 -19.28
N THR A 70 4.40 6.68 -19.72
CA THR A 70 5.37 5.57 -19.84
C THR A 70 6.65 5.79 -19.06
N HIS A 71 6.80 6.96 -18.43
CA HIS A 71 7.99 7.39 -17.70
C HIS A 71 7.56 8.36 -16.60
N PHE A 72 8.05 8.20 -15.38
CA PHE A 72 7.81 9.16 -14.30
C PHE A 72 8.84 10.29 -14.33
N ASP A 73 8.48 11.50 -13.88
CA ASP A 73 9.43 12.62 -13.81
C ASP A 73 10.59 12.26 -12.86
N ASP A 74 11.83 12.31 -13.37
CA ASP A 74 13.04 11.99 -12.63
C ASP A 74 13.16 12.74 -11.29
N LYS A 75 12.57 13.94 -11.20
CA LYS A 75 12.60 14.77 -9.97
C LYS A 75 11.87 14.13 -8.79
N VAL A 76 10.89 13.25 -9.04
CA VAL A 76 10.11 12.60 -7.97
C VAL A 76 10.59 11.18 -7.64
N MET A 77 11.55 10.64 -8.40
CA MET A 77 11.97 9.24 -8.30
C MET A 77 12.54 8.89 -6.93
N GLY A 78 13.28 9.80 -6.28
CA GLY A 78 13.79 9.58 -4.94
C GLY A 78 12.68 9.27 -3.92
N LEU A 79 11.55 10.00 -4.00
CA LEU A 79 10.40 9.76 -3.13
C LEU A 79 9.70 8.45 -3.46
N ILE A 80 9.47 8.16 -4.74
CA ILE A 80 8.83 6.92 -5.19
C ILE A 80 9.60 5.70 -4.69
N HIS A 81 10.93 5.67 -4.89
CA HIS A 81 11.77 4.56 -4.44
C HIS A 81 11.81 4.42 -2.91
N THR A 82 11.82 5.54 -2.18
CA THR A 82 11.83 5.52 -0.71
C THR A 82 10.55 4.87 -0.17
N ILE A 83 9.38 5.34 -0.62
CA ILE A 83 8.09 4.80 -0.16
C ILE A 83 7.91 3.35 -0.64
N LYS A 84 8.27 3.04 -1.90
CA LYS A 84 8.16 1.67 -2.40
C LYS A 84 9.06 0.69 -1.66
N GLY A 85 10.28 1.10 -1.30
CA GLY A 85 11.19 0.29 -0.49
C GLY A 85 10.56 -0.08 0.86
N PHE A 86 9.92 0.88 1.53
CA PHE A 86 9.13 0.64 2.73
C PHE A 86 7.96 -0.32 2.47
N GLU A 87 7.15 -0.09 1.43
CA GLU A 87 5.98 -0.93 1.12
C GLU A 87 6.36 -2.39 0.85
N VAL A 88 7.45 -2.63 0.12
CA VAL A 88 7.96 -3.99 -0.16
C VAL A 88 8.43 -4.66 1.12
N ALA A 89 9.24 -3.97 1.93
CA ALA A 89 9.73 -4.51 3.20
C ALA A 89 8.59 -4.79 4.19
N ALA A 90 7.61 -3.89 4.30
CA ALA A 90 6.44 -4.06 5.15
C ALA A 90 5.56 -5.23 4.69
N SER A 91 5.39 -5.40 3.38
CA SER A 91 4.67 -6.55 2.81
C SER A 91 5.37 -7.86 3.11
N GLN A 92 6.71 -7.89 2.99
CA GLN A 92 7.51 -9.05 3.35
C GLN A 92 7.37 -9.38 4.84
N ALA A 93 7.43 -8.38 5.73
CA ALA A 93 7.24 -8.56 7.15
C ALA A 93 5.84 -9.08 7.50
N ALA A 94 4.80 -8.60 6.81
CA ALA A 94 3.43 -9.09 7.00
C ALA A 94 3.25 -10.57 6.63
N ILE A 95 4.04 -11.05 5.65
CA ILE A 95 4.06 -12.46 5.23
C ILE A 95 4.90 -13.29 6.18
N SER A 96 6.12 -12.85 6.51
CA SER A 96 7.05 -13.62 7.34
C SER A 96 6.63 -13.68 8.81
N GLY A 97 6.03 -12.61 9.33
CA GLY A 97 5.69 -12.50 10.74
C GLY A 97 6.89 -12.25 11.67
N GLU A 98 8.07 -11.98 11.11
CA GLU A 98 9.32 -11.84 11.86
C GLU A 98 9.55 -10.40 12.34
N LEU A 99 9.98 -10.25 13.60
CA LEU A 99 10.24 -8.93 14.19
C LEU A 99 11.31 -8.15 13.39
N ASN A 100 12.39 -8.80 12.99
CA ASN A 100 13.49 -8.14 12.28
C ASN A 100 13.06 -7.57 10.92
N ASP A 101 12.13 -8.24 10.23
CA ASP A 101 11.59 -7.74 8.97
C ASP A 101 10.72 -6.50 9.20
N VAL A 102 9.98 -6.45 10.31
CA VAL A 102 9.24 -5.23 10.73
C VAL A 102 10.21 -4.09 11.05
N LEU A 103 11.30 -4.36 11.75
CA LEU A 103 12.32 -3.35 12.06
C LEU A 103 12.96 -2.79 10.78
N LEU A 104 13.29 -3.67 9.83
CA LEU A 104 13.79 -3.24 8.52
C LEU A 104 12.78 -2.33 7.83
N ALA A 105 11.50 -2.74 7.77
CA ALA A 105 10.46 -1.92 7.16
C ALA A 105 10.35 -0.55 7.84
N LEU A 106 10.21 -0.50 9.16
CA LEU A 106 10.09 0.76 9.89
C LEU A 106 11.29 1.68 9.67
N ASN A 107 12.52 1.17 9.67
CA ASN A 107 13.72 1.96 9.41
C ASN A 107 13.84 2.48 7.97
N LEU A 108 13.16 1.86 6.99
CA LEU A 108 13.07 2.38 5.62
C LEU A 108 12.00 3.47 5.48
N SER A 109 11.08 3.60 6.44
CA SER A 109 10.04 4.62 6.39
C SER A 109 10.63 6.01 6.69
N PRO A 110 10.40 7.03 5.84
CA PRO A 110 10.92 8.39 6.07
C PRO A 110 10.30 9.08 7.30
N LEU A 111 9.27 8.48 7.90
CA LEU A 111 8.59 9.00 9.09
C LEU A 111 9.17 8.47 10.40
N VAL A 112 10.07 7.48 10.34
CA VAL A 112 10.76 6.91 11.50
C VAL A 112 12.20 7.40 11.51
N GLN A 113 12.59 8.08 12.58
CA GLN A 113 13.89 8.78 12.65
C GLN A 113 14.94 8.06 13.50
N SER A 114 14.59 6.92 14.09
CA SER A 114 15.38 6.26 15.14
C SER A 114 15.07 4.78 15.18
N ASP A 115 16.12 3.96 15.13
CA ASP A 115 16.02 2.50 15.25
C ASP A 115 15.47 2.08 16.61
N ARG A 116 15.84 2.78 17.68
CA ARG A 116 15.31 2.53 19.03
C ARG A 116 13.80 2.77 19.10
N ASP A 117 13.32 3.84 18.45
CA ASP A 117 11.89 4.15 18.42
C ASP A 117 11.14 3.16 17.51
N ALA A 118 11.78 2.71 16.43
CA ALA A 118 11.26 1.65 15.57
C ALA A 118 11.06 0.33 16.35
N GLU A 119 12.05 -0.08 17.15
CA GLU A 119 11.95 -1.30 17.96
C GLU A 119 10.82 -1.23 18.98
N LYS A 120 10.75 -0.12 19.73
CA LYS A 120 9.68 0.08 20.70
C LYS A 120 8.31 0.05 20.02
N LEU A 121 8.16 0.79 18.92
CA LEU A 121 6.92 0.86 18.16
C LEU A 121 6.51 -0.52 17.61
N ALA A 122 7.44 -1.28 17.03
CA ALA A 122 7.17 -2.60 16.48
C ALA A 122 6.63 -3.55 17.55
N ARG A 123 7.32 -3.63 18.69
CA ARG A 123 6.92 -4.50 19.82
C ARG A 123 5.54 -4.11 20.35
N ASP A 124 5.32 -2.82 20.61
CA ASP A 124 4.06 -2.31 21.15
C ASP A 124 2.88 -2.58 20.18
N LEU A 125 3.07 -2.33 18.87
CA LEU A 125 2.02 -2.53 17.86
C LEU A 125 1.72 -4.01 17.62
N ILE A 126 2.73 -4.88 17.57
CA ILE A 126 2.53 -6.33 17.38
C ILE A 126 1.72 -6.90 18.54
N LEU A 127 2.08 -6.56 19.79
CA LEU A 127 1.35 -7.01 20.98
C LEU A 127 -0.06 -6.42 21.04
N ALA A 128 -0.23 -5.12 20.76
CA ALA A 128 -1.55 -4.48 20.76
C ALA A 128 -2.52 -5.06 19.73
N HIS A 129 -2.00 -5.61 18.62
CA HIS A 129 -2.78 -6.15 17.51
C HIS A 129 -2.66 -7.67 17.36
N GLU A 130 -2.19 -8.40 18.38
CA GLU A 130 -1.91 -9.83 18.31
C GLU A 130 -3.10 -10.66 17.78
N LYS A 131 -4.32 -10.26 18.12
CA LYS A 131 -5.56 -10.91 17.67
C LYS A 131 -5.74 -10.88 16.14
N TRP A 132 -5.20 -9.85 15.48
CA TRP A 132 -5.38 -9.57 14.06
C TRP A 132 -4.14 -9.91 13.22
N LEU A 133 -3.06 -10.36 13.86
CA LEU A 133 -1.77 -10.64 13.25
C LEU A 133 -1.39 -12.13 13.38
N PRO A 134 -2.13 -13.06 12.77
CA PRO A 134 -1.92 -14.50 12.96
C PRO A 134 -0.52 -14.97 12.51
N ASN A 135 0.06 -14.36 11.47
CA ASN A 135 1.42 -14.68 11.01
C ASN A 135 2.49 -14.33 12.07
N PHE A 136 2.19 -13.42 12.99
CA PHE A 136 3.10 -12.98 14.05
C PHE A 136 2.96 -13.79 15.35
N ALA A 137 2.16 -14.86 15.38
CA ALA A 137 1.89 -15.62 16.62
C ALA A 137 3.17 -16.06 17.36
N ALA A 138 4.14 -16.62 16.64
CA ALA A 138 5.43 -17.02 17.22
C ALA A 138 6.24 -15.82 17.76
N THR A 139 6.21 -14.70 17.04
CA THR A 139 6.84 -13.44 17.46
C THR A 139 6.16 -12.89 18.71
N VAL A 140 4.83 -12.91 18.79
CA VAL A 140 4.06 -12.50 19.97
C VAL A 140 4.43 -13.35 21.19
N ASP A 141 4.48 -14.67 21.05
CA ASP A 141 4.85 -15.59 22.14
C ASP A 141 6.26 -15.28 22.67
N LYS A 142 7.22 -15.06 21.76
CA LYS A 142 8.59 -14.66 22.11
C LYS A 142 8.59 -13.33 22.86
N LEU A 143 7.90 -12.31 22.35
CA LEU A 143 7.84 -10.98 22.97
C LEU A 143 7.22 -11.01 24.36
N LYS A 144 6.17 -11.80 24.59
CA LYS A 144 5.56 -11.97 25.92
C LYS A 144 6.47 -12.69 26.90
N SER A 145 7.29 -13.64 26.42
CA SER A 145 8.26 -14.34 27.25
C SER A 145 9.42 -13.47 27.70
N GLU A 146 9.82 -12.46 26.90
CA GLU A 146 10.89 -11.51 27.23
C GLU A 146 10.44 -10.43 28.24
N GLN A 147 9.13 -10.27 28.47
CA GLN A 147 8.57 -9.33 29.46
C GLN A 147 8.45 -9.92 30.88
N HIS A 148 8.68 -11.23 31.05
CA HIS A 148 8.68 -11.93 32.34
C HIS A 148 10.12 -12.24 32.79
#